data_AF-A0A9E3QRJ7-F1
#
_entry.id   AF-A0A9E3QRJ7-F1
#
_cell.length_a   1.000
_cell.length_b   1.000
_cell.length_c   1.000
_cell.angle_alpha   90.00
_cell.angle_beta   90.00
_cell.angle_gamma   90.00
#
_symmetry.space_group_name_H-M   'P 1'
#
loop_
_entity.id
_entity.type
_entity.pdbx_description
1 polymer ?
#
loop_
_entity_poly.entity_id
_entity_poly.type
_entity_poly.pdbx_seq_one_letter_code
_entity_poly.pdbx_strand_id
1 'polypeptide(L)'
;MSSRSRMNAIQPALTLLLGLGLGITGATGTAAAGEGGISPQPAGYAAKRLPLPADILPSCMTVRPDGTLVVGSMDGDILLVVDTDRDGLPDAYRRWAGTLPHWPLGLLADGDDLLVATRGALLRLSDRDDDGWAERWTTLSDAWDVSRDHHDWTTGIARWPDGGWVVSPVTDDVRAKGVQGRHYLRGKAIKVGPGPETTVLAEGLRYPTGWATRRDGAVFFTDNQGQQKTTCEINLLVAGGWYGYPSQADPPNGPSTAIIPPVVRIPYPWARSVNGLAFAETGGRFGPLEGQLVLCEYNNRFILRASLEEVEGQVQGACYPFLENLLGPLCLAFALDGSLYVGSLREPAWGGEPEQGAIYRVSYAGRPAFGLKEVSAHSDGFTLTFFTPPEPGPAAEAPRYHVRRYRHVFRGSYHSPPTDEQGLTVTSAALRGESVRITLQEPLIPDRIYEIRVDLPGANPAMAHYTMNRVPKKIHHKDTENKDSATRDD
;
A
#
# COMPACT_ATOMS: atom_id res chain seq x y z
N MET A 1 -57.51 -16.62 33.66
CA MET A 1 -57.22 -16.62 32.22
C MET A 1 -56.45 -15.35 31.86
N SER A 2 -55.19 -15.51 31.49
CA SER A 2 -54.29 -14.55 30.79
C SER A 2 -54.11 -13.13 31.35
N SER A 3 -53.15 -12.95 32.25
CA SER A 3 -52.41 -11.68 32.39
C SER A 3 -51.15 -11.73 31.50
N ARG A 4 -51.03 -10.81 30.54
CA ARG A 4 -49.85 -10.68 29.66
C ARG A 4 -48.81 -9.78 30.32
N SER A 5 -47.64 -10.36 30.58
CA SER A 5 -46.40 -9.67 30.95
C SER A 5 -45.91 -8.79 29.79
N ARG A 6 -45.56 -7.53 30.08
CA ARG A 6 -44.86 -6.62 29.15
C ARG A 6 -43.35 -6.88 29.29
N MET A 7 -42.73 -7.38 28.22
CA MET A 7 -41.27 -7.34 28.06
C MET A 7 -40.88 -6.03 27.38
N ASN A 8 -40.02 -5.25 28.04
CA ASN A 8 -39.34 -4.10 27.48
C ASN A 8 -38.25 -4.59 26.50
N ALA A 9 -38.36 -4.19 25.23
CA ALA A 9 -37.28 -4.31 24.26
C ALA A 9 -36.47 -3.00 24.27
N ILE A 10 -35.16 -3.12 24.57
CA ILE A 10 -34.18 -2.05 24.42
C ILE A 10 -33.60 -2.16 23.01
N GLN A 11 -33.89 -1.20 22.13
CA GLN A 11 -33.18 -0.99 20.87
C GLN A 11 -31.92 -0.14 21.13
N PRO A 12 -30.75 -0.43 20.53
CA PRO A 12 -29.68 0.56 20.44
C PRO A 12 -29.93 1.49 19.26
N ALA A 13 -29.84 2.79 19.52
CA ALA A 13 -30.01 3.87 18.55
C ALA A 13 -28.78 3.98 17.63
N LEU A 14 -29.02 4.01 16.32
CA LEU A 14 -28.06 4.37 15.29
C LEU A 14 -28.18 5.88 15.06
N THR A 15 -27.26 6.67 15.59
CA THR A 15 -27.25 8.13 15.37
C THR A 15 -26.47 8.45 14.10
N LEU A 16 -27.22 8.73 13.03
CA LEU A 16 -26.74 9.30 11.77
C LEU A 16 -26.61 10.82 11.95
N LEU A 17 -25.40 11.37 11.98
CA LEU A 17 -25.18 12.83 11.95
C LEU A 17 -25.11 13.30 10.50
N LEU A 18 -26.22 13.84 10.00
CA LEU A 18 -26.27 14.69 8.80
C LEU A 18 -25.53 16.00 9.08
N GLY A 19 -24.38 16.19 8.45
CA GLY A 19 -23.70 17.48 8.38
C GLY A 19 -24.35 18.38 7.32
N LEU A 20 -24.88 19.53 7.75
CA LEU A 20 -25.35 20.60 6.87
C LEU A 20 -24.21 21.08 5.95
N GLY A 21 -24.47 21.05 4.64
CA GLY A 21 -23.62 21.70 3.66
C GLY A 21 -23.81 23.23 3.70
N LEU A 22 -22.72 23.96 3.93
CA LEU A 22 -22.59 25.33 3.43
C LEU A 22 -21.94 25.27 2.05
N GLY A 23 -22.66 25.77 1.05
CA GLY A 23 -22.24 25.81 -0.33
C GLY A 23 -21.04 26.72 -0.55
N ILE A 24 -20.04 26.19 -1.26
CA ILE A 24 -19.09 26.98 -2.03
C ILE A 24 -19.27 26.53 -3.48
N THR A 25 -19.86 27.39 -4.29
CA THR A 25 -20.02 27.22 -5.73
C THR A 25 -18.66 27.33 -6.41
N GLY A 26 -18.02 26.20 -6.67
CA GLY A 26 -16.93 26.07 -7.64
C GLY A 26 -17.47 25.30 -8.84
N ALA A 27 -17.48 25.93 -10.02
CA ALA A 27 -17.99 25.35 -11.25
C ALA A 27 -17.22 24.07 -11.61
N THR A 28 -17.88 22.91 -11.53
CA THR A 28 -17.40 21.65 -12.09
C THR A 28 -17.90 21.54 -13.53
N GLY A 29 -17.02 21.81 -14.49
CA GLY A 29 -17.22 21.37 -15.86
C GLY A 29 -17.17 19.85 -15.88
N THR A 30 -18.30 19.20 -16.11
CA THR A 30 -18.40 17.76 -16.36
C THR A 30 -17.85 17.46 -17.74
N ALA A 31 -16.59 17.03 -17.81
CA ALA A 31 -16.08 16.36 -19.01
C ALA A 31 -16.61 14.92 -19.00
N ALA A 32 -17.43 14.58 -19.98
CA ALA A 32 -17.86 13.22 -20.23
C ALA A 32 -16.63 12.34 -20.51
N ALA A 33 -16.52 11.21 -19.81
CA ALA A 33 -15.50 10.20 -20.08
C ALA A 33 -15.81 9.54 -21.43
N GLY A 34 -15.08 9.94 -22.47
CA GLY A 34 -15.06 9.26 -23.75
C GLY A 34 -14.22 7.98 -23.67
N GLU A 35 -14.69 6.93 -24.36
CA GLU A 35 -13.98 5.69 -24.59
C GLU A 35 -12.55 5.95 -25.12
N GLY A 36 -11.55 5.33 -24.51
CA GLY A 36 -10.15 5.34 -25.00
C GLY A 36 -9.25 6.51 -24.60
N GLY A 37 -9.68 7.40 -23.69
CA GLY A 37 -8.86 8.54 -23.27
C GLY A 37 -7.59 8.16 -22.50
N ILE A 38 -6.42 8.56 -23.02
CA ILE A 38 -5.14 8.59 -22.29
C ILE A 38 -5.25 9.65 -21.20
N SER A 39 -5.26 9.24 -19.91
CA SER A 39 -5.17 10.19 -18.81
C SER A 39 -3.87 11.02 -18.92
N PRO A 40 -3.87 12.32 -18.60
CA PRO A 40 -2.66 13.15 -18.63
C PRO A 40 -1.54 12.45 -17.85
N GLN A 41 -0.32 12.44 -18.40
CA GLN A 41 0.80 11.58 -17.98
C GLN A 41 1.66 12.25 -16.88
N PRO A 42 1.40 12.06 -15.58
CA PRO A 42 2.35 12.49 -14.56
C PRO A 42 3.63 11.64 -14.66
N ALA A 43 4.79 12.27 -14.47
CA ALA A 43 6.11 11.63 -14.39
C ALA A 43 6.51 10.73 -15.59
N GLY A 44 5.89 10.87 -16.76
CA GLY A 44 6.20 10.08 -17.96
C GLY A 44 5.63 8.66 -17.99
N TYR A 45 4.54 8.43 -17.25
CA TYR A 45 3.81 7.16 -17.27
C TYR A 45 2.43 7.34 -17.90
N ALA A 46 1.97 6.31 -18.62
CA ALA A 46 0.63 6.26 -19.18
C ALA A 46 -0.13 5.10 -18.56
N ALA A 47 -1.32 5.37 -18.04
CA ALA A 47 -2.27 4.36 -17.59
C ALA A 47 -3.34 4.16 -18.67
N LYS A 48 -3.40 2.95 -19.24
CA LYS A 48 -4.42 2.56 -20.22
C LYS A 48 -5.38 1.55 -19.59
N ARG A 49 -6.68 1.84 -19.59
CA ARG A 49 -7.71 0.86 -19.21
C ARG A 49 -7.73 -0.26 -20.26
N LEU A 50 -7.65 -1.50 -19.83
CA LEU A 50 -7.81 -2.67 -20.70
C LEU A 50 -9.26 -2.77 -21.18
N PRO A 51 -9.51 -3.21 -22.43
CA PRO A 51 -10.85 -3.34 -23.00
C PRO A 51 -11.60 -4.58 -22.48
N LEU A 52 -11.58 -4.78 -21.17
CA LEU A 52 -12.27 -5.88 -20.48
C LEU A 52 -13.69 -5.47 -20.08
N PRO A 53 -14.64 -6.41 -20.01
CA PRO A 53 -15.97 -6.15 -19.47
C PRO A 53 -15.90 -5.63 -18.04
N ALA A 54 -16.85 -4.77 -17.65
CA ALA A 54 -16.86 -4.13 -16.33
C ALA A 54 -17.24 -5.08 -15.17
N ASP A 55 -17.57 -6.34 -15.46
CA ASP A 55 -17.88 -7.39 -14.49
C ASP A 55 -16.63 -8.10 -13.94
N ILE A 56 -15.44 -7.78 -14.45
CA ILE A 56 -14.20 -8.20 -13.81
C ILE A 56 -14.01 -7.38 -12.53
N LEU A 57 -13.96 -8.02 -11.35
CA LEU A 57 -13.89 -7.33 -10.05
C LEU A 57 -12.58 -7.66 -9.31
N PRO A 58 -11.43 -7.04 -9.67
CA PRO A 58 -10.12 -7.53 -9.27
C PRO A 58 -9.84 -7.26 -7.78
N SER A 59 -9.93 -8.29 -6.94
CA SER A 59 -9.64 -8.21 -5.50
C SER A 59 -8.19 -8.57 -5.17
N CYS A 60 -7.57 -9.42 -5.99
CA CYS A 60 -6.14 -9.74 -5.94
C CYS A 60 -5.65 -10.14 -7.34
N MET A 61 -4.34 -10.05 -7.58
CA MET A 61 -3.77 -10.42 -8.89
C MET A 61 -2.32 -10.88 -8.78
N THR A 62 -1.87 -11.64 -9.78
CA THR A 62 -0.48 -12.06 -9.94
C THR A 62 -0.18 -12.29 -11.42
N VAL A 63 1.09 -12.33 -11.79
CA VAL A 63 1.53 -12.70 -13.15
C VAL A 63 2.29 -14.01 -13.05
N ARG A 64 1.88 -14.99 -13.87
CA ARG A 64 2.54 -16.29 -13.96
C ARG A 64 3.90 -16.19 -14.68
N PRO A 65 4.78 -17.19 -14.55
CA PRO A 65 6.07 -17.22 -15.24
C PRO A 65 5.97 -17.15 -16.78
N ASP A 66 4.85 -17.57 -17.35
CA ASP A 66 4.54 -17.49 -18.79
C ASP A 66 4.08 -16.08 -19.24
N GLY A 67 3.87 -15.16 -18.30
CA GLY A 67 3.38 -13.79 -18.55
C GLY A 67 1.87 -13.63 -18.45
N THR A 68 1.11 -14.71 -18.22
CA THR A 68 -0.35 -14.65 -18.06
C THR A 68 -0.72 -13.88 -16.79
N LEU A 69 -1.55 -12.84 -16.94
CA LEU A 69 -2.16 -12.13 -15.80
C LEU A 69 -3.30 -12.98 -15.24
N VAL A 70 -3.24 -13.25 -13.94
CA VAL A 70 -4.27 -13.96 -13.20
C VAL A 70 -4.92 -13.02 -12.19
N VAL A 71 -6.24 -13.04 -12.12
CA VAL A 71 -7.06 -12.17 -11.28
C VAL A 71 -7.95 -13.02 -10.39
N GLY A 72 -7.90 -12.79 -9.08
CA GLY A 72 -8.99 -13.20 -8.19
C GLY A 72 -10.10 -12.17 -8.26
N SER A 73 -11.30 -12.60 -8.61
CA SER A 73 -12.49 -11.74 -8.67
C SER A 73 -13.22 -11.74 -7.32
N MET A 74 -13.90 -10.63 -6.99
CA MET A 74 -14.80 -10.58 -5.84
C MET A 74 -15.89 -11.65 -5.93
N ASP A 75 -16.31 -12.12 -7.10
CA ASP A 75 -17.31 -13.20 -7.17
C ASP A 75 -16.79 -14.59 -6.76
N GLY A 76 -15.52 -14.69 -6.34
CA GLY A 76 -14.88 -15.94 -5.94
C GLY A 76 -14.27 -16.73 -7.09
N ASP A 77 -14.26 -16.16 -8.30
CA ASP A 77 -13.62 -16.77 -9.47
C ASP A 77 -12.13 -16.42 -9.54
N ILE A 78 -11.33 -17.35 -10.08
CA ILE A 78 -9.97 -17.09 -10.54
C ILE A 78 -10.00 -17.02 -12.06
N LEU A 79 -9.59 -15.88 -12.60
CA LEU A 79 -9.68 -15.53 -14.01
C LEU A 79 -8.28 -15.44 -14.62
N LEU A 80 -8.09 -16.05 -15.79
CA LEU A 80 -6.93 -15.79 -16.65
C LEU A 80 -7.33 -14.71 -17.63
N VAL A 81 -6.56 -13.63 -17.64
CA VAL A 81 -6.75 -12.50 -18.54
C VAL A 81 -5.94 -12.77 -19.81
N VAL A 82 -6.61 -12.71 -20.96
CA VAL A 82 -6.11 -13.19 -22.25
C VAL A 82 -6.15 -12.06 -23.27
N ASP A 83 -5.14 -12.02 -24.11
CA ASP A 83 -5.05 -11.19 -25.30
C ASP A 83 -5.44 -12.04 -26.52
N THR A 84 -6.65 -11.83 -27.05
CA THR A 84 -7.23 -12.69 -28.08
C THR A 84 -6.73 -12.40 -29.48
N ASP A 85 -6.29 -11.17 -29.76
CA ASP A 85 -5.79 -10.73 -31.06
C ASP A 85 -4.25 -10.56 -31.11
N ARG A 86 -3.58 -10.69 -29.95
CA ARG A 86 -2.13 -10.60 -29.76
C ARG A 86 -1.57 -9.21 -30.07
N ASP A 87 -2.35 -8.16 -29.85
CA ASP A 87 -1.90 -6.77 -29.99
C ASP A 87 -1.08 -6.26 -28.77
N GLY A 88 -0.97 -7.09 -27.73
CA GLY A 88 -0.29 -6.80 -26.48
C GLY A 88 -1.22 -6.21 -25.40
N LEU A 89 -2.53 -6.11 -25.64
CA LEU A 89 -3.51 -5.57 -24.71
C LEU A 89 -4.60 -6.60 -24.44
N PRO A 90 -4.56 -7.26 -23.27
CA PRO A 90 -5.57 -8.24 -22.95
C PRO A 90 -7.00 -7.66 -22.96
N ASP A 91 -7.90 -8.39 -23.60
CA ASP A 91 -9.23 -7.94 -24.01
C ASP A 91 -10.34 -8.94 -23.63
N ALA A 92 -9.97 -10.13 -23.17
CA ALA A 92 -10.90 -11.12 -22.64
C ALA A 92 -10.38 -11.73 -21.34
N TYR A 93 -11.26 -12.47 -20.66
CA TYR A 93 -10.86 -13.35 -19.58
C TYR A 93 -11.56 -14.70 -19.70
N ARG A 94 -10.91 -15.75 -19.19
CA ARG A 94 -11.51 -17.07 -18.98
C ARG A 94 -11.44 -17.45 -17.52
N ARG A 95 -12.47 -18.14 -17.03
CA ARG A 95 -12.43 -18.72 -15.68
C ARG A 95 -11.48 -19.92 -15.67
N TRP A 96 -10.54 -19.92 -14.75
CA TRP A 96 -9.58 -21.02 -14.53
C TRP A 96 -9.86 -21.79 -13.25
N ALA A 97 -10.41 -21.12 -12.24
CA ALA A 97 -11.02 -21.80 -11.10
C ALA A 97 -12.29 -21.03 -10.72
N GLY A 98 -13.28 -21.72 -10.15
CA GLY A 98 -14.60 -21.14 -9.94
C GLY A 98 -15.19 -21.33 -8.56
N THR A 99 -15.93 -20.30 -8.15
CA THR A 99 -16.79 -20.21 -6.97
C THR A 99 -16.11 -20.56 -5.64
N LEU A 100 -14.97 -19.93 -5.37
CA LEU A 100 -14.47 -19.83 -4.00
C LEU A 100 -15.59 -19.29 -3.09
N PRO A 101 -15.72 -19.82 -1.86
CA PRO A 101 -16.86 -19.49 -0.99
C PRO A 101 -16.92 -18.01 -0.59
N HIS A 102 -15.83 -17.25 -0.78
CA HIS A 102 -15.70 -15.84 -0.46
C HIS A 102 -14.63 -15.17 -1.34
N TRP A 103 -14.58 -13.83 -1.28
CA TRP A 103 -13.66 -12.97 -2.01
C TRP A 103 -12.21 -13.32 -1.67
N PRO A 104 -11.38 -13.76 -2.64
CA PRO A 104 -9.95 -13.93 -2.41
C PRO A 104 -9.30 -12.55 -2.28
N LEU A 105 -8.46 -12.34 -1.27
CA LEU A 105 -7.74 -11.08 -1.06
C LEU A 105 -6.22 -11.28 -1.00
N GLY A 106 -5.76 -12.41 -1.52
CA GLY A 106 -4.35 -12.67 -1.78
C GLY A 106 -4.19 -13.73 -2.84
N LEU A 107 -3.27 -13.47 -3.77
CA LEU A 107 -2.98 -14.35 -4.89
C LEU A 107 -1.48 -14.30 -5.18
N LEU A 108 -0.86 -15.46 -5.34
CA LEU A 108 0.56 -15.57 -5.67
C LEU A 108 0.78 -16.74 -6.62
N ALA A 109 1.45 -16.50 -7.74
CA ALA A 109 1.90 -17.57 -8.64
C ALA A 109 3.06 -18.36 -8.01
N ASP A 110 2.99 -19.69 -8.11
CA ASP A 110 3.99 -20.62 -7.61
C ASP A 110 4.30 -21.67 -8.69
N GLY A 111 5.04 -21.25 -9.71
CA GLY A 111 5.12 -21.99 -10.98
C GLY A 111 3.80 -21.82 -11.74
N ASP A 112 3.24 -22.95 -12.19
CA ASP A 112 1.94 -23.00 -12.87
C ASP A 112 0.76 -23.03 -11.86
N ASP A 113 1.04 -23.43 -10.62
CA ASP A 113 0.09 -23.42 -9.52
C ASP A 113 -0.17 -22.00 -9.00
N LEU A 114 -1.31 -21.82 -8.34
CA LEU A 114 -1.65 -20.58 -7.65
C LEU A 114 -1.88 -20.82 -6.17
N LEU A 115 -1.34 -19.93 -5.35
CA LEU A 115 -1.69 -19.81 -3.95
C LEU A 115 -2.77 -18.76 -3.78
N VAL A 116 -3.85 -19.11 -3.09
CA VAL A 116 -5.03 -18.26 -2.92
C VAL A 116 -5.34 -18.11 -1.44
N ALA A 117 -5.25 -16.87 -0.94
CA ALA A 117 -5.72 -16.52 0.39
C ALA A 117 -7.22 -16.25 0.33
N THR A 118 -7.98 -17.23 0.82
CA THR A 118 -9.42 -17.11 1.03
C THR A 118 -9.70 -16.70 2.46
N ARG A 119 -10.94 -16.31 2.73
CA ARG A 119 -11.43 -15.96 4.06
C ARG A 119 -10.98 -16.90 5.18
N GLY A 120 -11.04 -18.22 4.95
CA GLY A 120 -10.81 -19.23 5.98
C GLY A 120 -9.62 -20.17 5.73
N ALA A 121 -8.91 -20.01 4.62
CA ALA A 121 -7.81 -20.91 4.27
C ALA A 121 -6.82 -20.28 3.28
N LEU A 122 -5.57 -20.75 3.35
CA LEU A 122 -4.60 -20.65 2.27
C LEU A 122 -4.69 -21.93 1.44
N LEU A 123 -5.05 -21.79 0.17
CA LEU A 123 -5.22 -22.90 -0.77
C LEU A 123 -4.11 -22.88 -1.82
N ARG A 124 -3.71 -24.06 -2.31
CA ARG A 124 -2.98 -24.24 -3.56
C ARG A 124 -3.92 -24.83 -4.61
N LEU A 125 -4.07 -24.13 -5.72
CA LEU A 125 -4.86 -24.54 -6.88
C LEU A 125 -3.91 -24.97 -8.00
N SER A 126 -4.19 -26.13 -8.58
CA SER A 126 -3.42 -26.74 -9.68
C SER A 126 -4.35 -27.23 -10.78
N ASP A 127 -3.92 -27.07 -12.02
CA ASP A 127 -4.48 -27.69 -13.23
C ASP A 127 -3.53 -28.82 -13.62
N ARG A 128 -3.91 -30.09 -13.39
CA ARG A 128 -2.96 -31.22 -13.53
C ARG A 128 -3.00 -31.91 -14.88
N ASP A 129 -4.09 -31.75 -15.61
CA ASP A 129 -4.27 -32.31 -16.94
C ASP A 129 -4.10 -31.27 -18.06
N ASP A 130 -3.78 -30.01 -17.70
CA ASP A 130 -3.48 -28.90 -18.61
C ASP A 130 -4.67 -28.59 -19.55
N ASP A 131 -5.89 -28.77 -19.04
CA ASP A 131 -7.13 -28.51 -19.78
C ASP A 131 -7.58 -27.04 -19.67
N GLY A 132 -6.88 -26.23 -18.87
CA GLY A 132 -7.20 -24.84 -18.60
C GLY A 132 -8.17 -24.63 -17.44
N TRP A 133 -8.38 -25.64 -16.60
CA TRP A 133 -9.18 -25.58 -15.39
C TRP A 133 -8.44 -26.17 -14.18
N ALA A 134 -8.38 -25.44 -13.07
CA ALA A 134 -7.80 -25.92 -11.82
C ALA A 134 -8.79 -26.79 -11.05
N GLU A 135 -8.73 -28.09 -11.29
CA GLU A 135 -9.54 -29.11 -10.67
C GLU A 135 -9.04 -29.54 -9.28
N ARG A 136 -7.73 -29.38 -8.99
CA ARG A 136 -7.17 -29.79 -7.71
C ARG A 136 -6.95 -28.61 -6.76
N TRP A 137 -7.65 -28.64 -5.63
CA TRP A 137 -7.51 -27.65 -4.57
C TRP A 137 -6.95 -28.33 -3.31
N THR A 138 -5.78 -27.87 -2.86
CA THR A 138 -5.10 -28.40 -1.67
C THR A 138 -5.08 -27.33 -0.58
N THR A 139 -5.67 -27.62 0.57
CA THR A 139 -5.57 -26.75 1.74
C THR A 139 -4.16 -26.83 2.32
N LEU A 140 -3.44 -25.70 2.32
CA LEU A 140 -2.13 -25.59 2.96
C LEU A 140 -2.28 -25.27 4.46
N SER A 141 -3.23 -24.40 4.79
CA SER A 141 -3.63 -24.12 6.16
C SER A 141 -5.06 -23.58 6.19
N ASP A 142 -5.83 -23.98 7.19
CA ASP A 142 -7.15 -23.46 7.56
C ASP A 142 -7.18 -23.06 9.04
N ALA A 143 -6.02 -22.70 9.60
CA ALA A 143 -5.78 -22.61 11.04
C ALA A 143 -6.50 -21.45 11.76
N TRP A 144 -7.16 -20.54 11.05
CA TRP A 144 -7.88 -19.40 11.61
C TRP A 144 -9.41 -19.57 11.52
N ASP A 145 -10.16 -18.77 12.28
CA ASP A 145 -11.62 -18.79 12.26
C ASP A 145 -12.19 -17.80 11.23
N VAL A 146 -13.45 -18.03 10.85
CA VAL A 146 -14.26 -17.11 10.06
C VAL A 146 -15.57 -16.84 10.80
N SER A 147 -16.02 -15.58 10.84
CA SER A 147 -17.32 -15.19 11.36
C SER A 147 -18.32 -14.88 10.25
N ARG A 148 -19.45 -14.28 10.64
CA ARG A 148 -20.41 -13.66 9.74
C ARG A 148 -20.08 -12.19 9.45
N ASP A 149 -18.99 -11.67 10.00
CA ASP A 149 -18.63 -10.28 9.79
C ASP A 149 -18.25 -10.04 8.32
N HIS A 150 -18.56 -8.87 7.79
CA HIS A 150 -18.21 -8.52 6.41
C HIS A 150 -16.77 -8.03 6.28
N HIS A 151 -16.15 -7.53 7.36
CA HIS A 151 -14.71 -7.23 7.44
C HIS A 151 -13.86 -8.48 7.75
N ASP A 152 -14.50 -9.63 7.55
CA ASP A 152 -14.03 -10.99 7.68
C ASP A 152 -12.83 -11.43 6.83
N TRP A 153 -11.79 -10.64 6.61
CA TRP A 153 -10.86 -10.92 5.51
C TRP A 153 -9.58 -11.65 5.92
N THR A 154 -8.98 -12.35 4.95
CA THR A 154 -7.59 -12.79 5.03
C THR A 154 -6.85 -12.21 3.84
N THR A 155 -5.78 -11.46 4.12
CA THR A 155 -4.98 -10.74 3.12
C THR A 155 -3.60 -11.38 3.00
N GLY A 156 -2.92 -11.11 1.89
CA GLY A 156 -1.66 -11.76 1.54
C GLY A 156 -1.41 -11.68 0.02
N ILE A 157 -0.46 -12.41 -0.54
CA ILE A 157 0.45 -13.38 0.07
C ILE A 157 1.88 -12.89 -0.18
N ALA A 158 2.75 -12.91 0.84
CA ALA A 158 4.17 -12.66 0.67
C ALA A 158 4.99 -13.95 0.86
N ARG A 159 6.09 -14.10 0.13
CA ARG A 159 7.08 -15.16 0.38
C ARG A 159 7.95 -14.76 1.57
N TRP A 160 8.18 -15.68 2.49
CA TRP A 160 9.06 -15.46 3.64
C TRP A 160 10.47 -16.02 3.38
N PRO A 161 11.57 -15.38 3.83
CA PRO A 161 12.95 -15.73 3.44
C PRO A 161 13.39 -17.17 3.72
N ASP A 162 12.92 -17.76 4.81
CA ASP A 162 13.28 -19.14 5.20
C ASP A 162 12.31 -20.19 4.60
N GLY A 163 11.43 -19.76 3.69
CA GLY A 163 10.41 -20.58 3.05
C GLY A 163 8.99 -20.34 3.58
N GLY A 164 8.01 -20.88 2.87
CA GLY A 164 6.60 -20.69 3.17
C GLY A 164 6.10 -19.28 2.83
N TRP A 165 4.95 -18.94 3.40
CA TRP A 165 4.16 -17.79 2.97
C TRP A 165 3.56 -17.04 4.15
N VAL A 166 3.48 -15.72 4.04
CA VAL A 166 2.83 -14.85 5.02
C VAL A 166 1.44 -14.47 4.55
N VAL A 167 0.46 -14.66 5.43
CA VAL A 167 -0.93 -14.20 5.29
C VAL A 167 -1.37 -13.54 6.59
N SER A 168 -2.43 -12.75 6.55
CA SER A 168 -2.98 -12.07 7.72
C SER A 168 -4.51 -12.13 7.74
N PRO A 169 -5.11 -12.91 8.66
CA PRO A 169 -6.50 -12.72 9.07
C PRO A 169 -6.63 -11.34 9.70
N VAL A 170 -7.41 -10.44 9.10
CA VAL A 170 -7.52 -9.04 9.54
C VAL A 170 -8.18 -8.94 10.92
N THR A 171 -7.94 -7.82 11.62
CA THR A 171 -8.44 -7.62 12.98
C THR A 171 -9.97 -7.59 13.06
N ASP A 172 -10.51 -8.07 14.17
CA ASP A 172 -11.94 -8.23 14.46
C ASP A 172 -12.59 -7.04 15.18
N ASP A 173 -12.30 -5.81 14.74
CA ASP A 173 -12.83 -4.54 15.28
C ASP A 173 -14.34 -4.52 15.55
N VAL A 174 -15.09 -5.33 14.82
CA VAL A 174 -16.56 -5.35 14.76
C VAL A 174 -17.19 -6.47 15.61
N ARG A 175 -16.37 -7.29 16.31
CA ARG A 175 -16.88 -8.30 17.25
C ARG A 175 -17.08 -7.69 18.64
N ALA A 176 -18.30 -7.81 19.17
CA ALA A 176 -18.69 -7.20 20.46
C ALA A 176 -18.11 -7.91 21.71
N LYS A 177 -17.51 -9.10 21.56
CA LYS A 177 -16.89 -9.88 22.66
C LYS A 177 -15.75 -10.74 22.11
N GLY A 178 -14.73 -10.97 22.93
CA GLY A 178 -13.73 -12.01 22.68
C GLY A 178 -14.40 -13.37 22.47
N VAL A 179 -14.09 -14.01 21.35
CA VAL A 179 -14.65 -15.31 20.95
C VAL A 179 -13.62 -16.38 21.29
N GLN A 180 -13.98 -17.45 21.98
CA GLN A 180 -13.03 -18.55 22.21
C GLN A 180 -12.78 -19.33 20.91
N GLY A 181 -11.53 -19.73 20.64
CA GLY A 181 -11.18 -20.57 19.50
C GLY A 181 -9.97 -20.03 18.73
N ARG A 182 -9.94 -20.25 17.41
CA ARG A 182 -8.85 -19.85 16.50
C ARG A 182 -8.79 -18.34 16.21
N HIS A 183 -9.55 -17.53 16.95
CA HIS A 183 -9.63 -16.06 16.76
C HIS A 183 -8.34 -15.34 17.19
N TYR A 184 -7.51 -15.97 18.02
CA TYR A 184 -6.24 -15.41 18.49
C TYR A 184 -5.26 -15.07 17.35
N LEU A 185 -5.49 -15.64 16.18
CA LEU A 185 -4.73 -15.40 14.95
C LEU A 185 -5.13 -14.12 14.20
N ARG A 186 -6.18 -13.41 14.66
CA ARG A 186 -6.59 -12.14 14.04
C ARG A 186 -5.68 -11.00 14.43
N GLY A 187 -5.47 -10.10 13.46
CA GLY A 187 -4.54 -8.99 13.62
C GLY A 187 -3.09 -9.44 13.72
N LYS A 188 -2.80 -10.65 13.23
CA LYS A 188 -1.47 -11.27 13.23
C LYS A 188 -0.98 -11.47 11.81
N ALA A 189 0.32 -11.27 11.60
CA ALA A 189 1.01 -11.80 10.43
C ALA A 189 1.36 -13.26 10.73
N ILE A 190 0.91 -14.19 9.90
CA ILE A 190 1.04 -15.62 10.12
C ILE A 190 1.86 -16.22 9.00
N LYS A 191 2.85 -17.03 9.37
CA LYS A 191 3.60 -17.86 8.42
C LYS A 191 2.95 -19.23 8.30
N VAL A 192 2.61 -19.60 7.07
CA VAL A 192 2.23 -20.96 6.68
C VAL A 192 3.45 -21.61 6.03
N GLY A 193 3.93 -22.71 6.62
CA GLY A 193 5.03 -23.49 6.06
C GLY A 193 4.61 -24.30 4.83
N PRO A 194 5.57 -24.95 4.15
CA PRO A 194 5.27 -25.92 3.10
C PRO A 194 4.60 -27.20 3.63
N GLY A 195 4.69 -27.47 4.93
CA GLY A 195 3.93 -28.50 5.65
C GLY A 195 2.72 -27.92 6.39
N PRO A 196 2.09 -28.67 7.32
CA PRO A 196 0.87 -28.22 8.02
C PRO A 196 1.11 -27.13 9.08
N GLU A 197 2.34 -26.65 9.23
CA GLU A 197 2.73 -25.73 10.29
C GLU A 197 2.24 -24.31 10.00
N THR A 198 1.59 -23.71 10.99
CA THR A 198 1.14 -22.32 10.98
C THR A 198 1.64 -21.63 12.24
N THR A 199 2.41 -20.55 12.11
CA THR A 199 3.07 -19.85 13.21
C THR A 199 2.82 -18.35 13.15
N VAL A 200 2.65 -17.71 14.31
CA VAL A 200 2.53 -16.25 14.40
C VAL A 200 3.93 -15.64 14.23
N LEU A 201 4.10 -14.78 13.22
CA LEU A 201 5.33 -14.01 13.02
C LEU A 201 5.30 -12.70 13.77
N ALA A 202 4.20 -11.97 13.70
CA ALA A 202 4.06 -10.65 14.31
C ALA A 202 2.60 -10.35 14.62
N GLU A 203 2.39 -9.33 15.44
CA GLU A 203 1.08 -8.98 15.98
C GLU A 203 0.81 -7.48 15.88
N GLY A 204 -0.44 -7.07 16.03
CA GLY A 204 -0.80 -5.66 16.11
C GLY A 204 -1.17 -5.02 14.78
N LEU A 205 -1.60 -5.82 13.80
CA LEU A 205 -2.00 -5.36 12.47
C LEU A 205 -3.50 -5.08 12.44
N ARG A 206 -3.94 -4.04 11.73
CA ARG A 206 -5.37 -3.68 11.67
C ARG A 206 -6.06 -4.26 10.43
N TYR A 207 -5.83 -3.64 9.28
CA TYR A 207 -6.31 -4.08 7.96
C TYR A 207 -5.14 -4.04 6.98
N PRO A 208 -4.25 -5.05 7.03
CA PRO A 208 -3.06 -5.07 6.21
C PRO A 208 -3.33 -5.65 4.83
N THR A 209 -3.79 -4.85 3.86
CA THR A 209 -4.32 -5.38 2.60
C THR A 209 -3.25 -5.68 1.54
N GLY A 210 -2.22 -4.84 1.40
CA GLY A 210 -1.13 -5.06 0.46
C GLY A 210 0.08 -5.75 1.09
N TRP A 211 0.66 -6.72 0.39
CA TRP A 211 1.84 -7.48 0.84
C TRP A 211 2.84 -7.62 -0.30
N ALA A 212 4.12 -7.42 -0.02
CA ALA A 212 5.17 -7.58 -1.02
C ALA A 212 6.45 -8.11 -0.39
N THR A 213 7.09 -9.07 -1.06
CA THR A 213 8.46 -9.50 -0.74
C THR A 213 9.41 -8.77 -1.68
N ARG A 214 10.37 -8.02 -1.12
CA ARG A 214 11.47 -7.41 -1.87
C ARG A 214 12.47 -8.48 -2.29
N ARG A 215 13.27 -8.26 -3.33
CA ARG A 215 14.25 -9.24 -3.86
C ARG A 215 15.24 -9.77 -2.82
N ASP A 216 15.54 -8.99 -1.78
CA ASP A 216 16.41 -9.41 -0.67
C ASP A 216 15.70 -10.25 0.41
N GLY A 217 14.41 -10.55 0.23
CA GLY A 217 13.58 -11.32 1.14
C GLY A 217 12.83 -10.48 2.18
N ALA A 218 13.12 -9.19 2.31
CA ALA A 218 12.38 -8.34 3.25
C ALA A 218 10.90 -8.26 2.87
N VAL A 219 10.00 -8.50 3.83
CA VAL A 219 8.55 -8.46 3.59
C VAL A 219 7.97 -7.14 4.09
N PHE A 220 7.22 -6.48 3.23
CA PHE A 220 6.53 -5.24 3.54
C PHE A 220 5.02 -5.43 3.41
N PHE A 221 4.28 -4.65 4.19
CA PHE A 221 2.82 -4.61 4.09
C PHE A 221 2.28 -3.20 4.26
N THR A 222 1.15 -2.92 3.62
CA THR A 222 0.37 -1.71 3.91
C THR A 222 -0.57 -1.99 5.07
N ASP A 223 -0.94 -0.96 5.86
CA ASP A 223 -1.97 -1.08 6.89
C ASP A 223 -2.85 0.18 6.89
N ASN A 224 -4.16 -0.01 7.04
CA ASN A 224 -5.13 1.08 6.87
C ASN A 224 -5.33 1.85 8.17
N GLN A 225 -5.42 3.19 8.07
CA GLN A 225 -5.76 4.06 9.19
C GLN A 225 -7.15 3.79 9.73
N GLY A 226 -7.31 4.00 11.03
CA GLY A 226 -8.58 3.98 11.73
C GLY A 226 -8.37 3.65 13.21
N GLN A 227 -9.19 4.27 14.07
CA GLN A 227 -9.10 4.10 15.51
C GLN A 227 -7.65 4.35 15.99
N GLN A 228 -7.00 3.36 16.63
CA GLN A 228 -5.66 3.48 17.19
C GLN A 228 -4.55 3.66 16.14
N LYS A 229 -4.77 3.28 14.87
CA LYS A 229 -3.85 3.59 13.77
C LYS A 229 -4.19 4.94 13.16
N THR A 230 -3.33 5.92 13.38
CA THR A 230 -3.61 7.32 13.07
C THR A 230 -3.34 7.72 11.62
N THR A 231 -2.58 6.92 10.88
CA THR A 231 -2.25 7.10 9.46
C THR A 231 -2.33 5.78 8.72
N CYS A 232 -2.45 5.84 7.39
CA CYS A 232 -2.17 4.68 6.57
C CYS A 232 -0.66 4.45 6.58
N GLU A 233 -0.22 3.21 6.51
CA GLU A 233 1.18 2.87 6.77
C GLU A 233 1.74 1.95 5.70
N ILE A 234 3.04 2.06 5.47
CA ILE A 234 3.88 0.99 4.95
C ILE A 234 4.75 0.52 6.10
N ASN A 235 4.78 -0.79 6.33
CA ASN A 235 5.49 -1.44 7.43
C ASN A 235 6.49 -2.45 6.87
N LEU A 236 7.67 -2.54 7.49
CA LEU A 236 8.59 -3.66 7.32
C LEU A 236 8.23 -4.74 8.35
N LEU A 237 7.95 -5.96 7.90
CA LEU A 237 7.62 -7.09 8.77
C LEU A 237 8.86 -7.58 9.54
N VAL A 238 8.78 -7.56 10.87
CA VAL A 238 9.82 -8.04 11.78
C VAL A 238 9.23 -9.13 12.67
N ALA A 239 9.87 -10.30 12.70
CA ALA A 239 9.43 -11.40 13.56
C ALA A 239 9.47 -11.00 15.04
N GLY A 240 8.42 -11.36 15.80
CA GLY A 240 8.17 -10.91 17.16
C GLY A 240 7.70 -9.45 17.28
N GLY A 241 7.44 -8.77 16.15
CA GLY A 241 7.06 -7.36 16.11
C GLY A 241 5.63 -7.09 16.61
N TRP A 242 5.44 -5.91 17.21
CA TRP A 242 4.14 -5.37 17.60
C TRP A 242 3.85 -4.08 16.82
N TYR A 243 2.76 -4.05 16.03
CA TYR A 243 2.43 -2.93 15.13
C TYR A 243 1.34 -1.98 15.67
N GLY A 244 1.01 -2.10 16.95
CA GLY A 244 0.25 -1.07 17.69
C GLY A 244 -1.27 -1.19 17.64
N TYR A 245 -1.85 -2.25 17.07
CA TYR A 245 -3.30 -2.42 17.00
C TYR A 245 -3.81 -3.72 17.65
N PRO A 246 -4.39 -3.69 18.86
CA PRO A 246 -4.90 -4.87 19.54
C PRO A 246 -6.12 -5.46 18.85
N SER A 247 -6.05 -6.76 18.60
CA SER A 247 -7.23 -7.58 18.29
C SER A 247 -8.04 -7.85 19.56
N GLN A 248 -9.26 -8.37 19.44
CA GLN A 248 -10.07 -8.76 20.60
C GLN A 248 -9.45 -9.92 21.42
N ALA A 249 -8.44 -10.62 20.87
CA ALA A 249 -7.67 -11.63 21.60
C ALA A 249 -6.61 -11.03 22.51
N ASP A 250 -6.21 -9.79 22.23
CA ASP A 250 -5.12 -9.12 22.92
C ASP A 250 -5.65 -8.29 24.09
N PRO A 251 -4.79 -7.90 25.06
CA PRO A 251 -5.18 -6.91 26.06
C PRO A 251 -5.70 -5.63 25.37
N PRO A 252 -6.70 -4.92 25.93
CA PRO A 252 -7.30 -3.75 25.28
C PRO A 252 -6.32 -2.61 24.91
N ASN A 253 -5.17 -2.54 25.59
CA ASN A 253 -4.11 -1.57 25.33
C ASN A 253 -2.90 -2.17 24.60
N GLY A 254 -3.03 -3.41 24.11
CA GLY A 254 -1.92 -4.20 23.58
C GLY A 254 -0.94 -4.70 24.65
N PRO A 255 0.12 -5.41 24.23
CA PRO A 255 1.24 -5.78 25.09
C PRO A 255 2.06 -4.55 25.52
N SER A 256 2.94 -4.73 26.51
CA SER A 256 3.90 -3.70 26.95
C SER A 256 5.11 -3.53 26.01
N THR A 257 5.22 -4.36 24.98
CA THR A 257 6.29 -4.31 23.97
C THR A 257 6.23 -3.01 23.18
N ALA A 258 7.40 -2.47 22.83
CA ALA A 258 7.49 -1.27 22.00
C ALA A 258 6.86 -1.50 20.61
N ILE A 259 6.13 -0.48 20.13
CA ILE A 259 5.55 -0.49 18.79
C ILE A 259 6.69 -0.38 17.77
N ILE A 260 6.70 -1.26 16.77
CA ILE A 260 7.54 -1.12 15.59
C ILE A 260 7.01 0.05 14.77
N PRO A 261 7.79 1.13 14.55
CA PRO A 261 7.29 2.26 13.80
C PRO A 261 7.12 1.89 12.32
N PRO A 262 6.08 2.41 11.64
CA PRO A 262 5.96 2.28 10.21
C PRO A 262 7.15 2.92 9.50
N VAL A 263 7.60 2.31 8.39
CA VAL A 263 8.69 2.85 7.57
C VAL A 263 8.24 4.11 6.84
N VAL A 264 6.97 4.16 6.44
CA VAL A 264 6.33 5.34 5.82
C VAL A 264 4.93 5.51 6.40
N ARG A 265 4.65 6.70 6.94
CA ARG A 265 3.31 7.16 7.35
C ARG A 265 2.72 7.99 6.22
N ILE A 266 1.54 7.58 5.75
CA ILE A 266 0.82 8.21 4.65
C ILE A 266 -0.29 9.08 5.25
N PRO A 267 -0.24 10.42 5.10
CA PRO A 267 -1.12 11.33 5.81
C PRO A 267 -2.60 11.22 5.43
N TYR A 268 -3.46 11.40 6.44
CA TYR A 268 -4.89 11.61 6.26
C TYR A 268 -5.21 13.13 6.16
N PRO A 269 -6.17 13.57 5.32
CA PRO A 269 -7.09 12.78 4.49
C PRO A 269 -6.58 12.46 3.08
N TRP A 270 -5.29 12.66 2.79
CA TRP A 270 -4.75 12.44 1.45
C TRP A 270 -4.87 10.98 1.01
N ALA A 271 -4.49 10.02 1.86
CA ALA A 271 -4.84 8.61 1.68
C ALA A 271 -5.80 8.15 2.79
N ARG A 272 -6.83 7.39 2.42
CA ARG A 272 -7.88 6.93 3.34
C ARG A 272 -7.96 5.41 3.39
N SER A 273 -7.65 4.74 2.28
CA SER A 273 -7.52 3.29 2.24
C SER A 273 -6.38 2.88 1.31
N VAL A 274 -5.27 2.43 1.91
CA VAL A 274 -4.12 1.91 1.17
C VAL A 274 -4.25 0.41 0.99
N ASN A 275 -3.92 -0.08 -0.20
CA ASN A 275 -4.16 -1.48 -0.57
C ASN A 275 -2.90 -2.12 -1.16
N GLY A 276 -3.05 -2.84 -2.29
CA GLY A 276 -1.97 -3.57 -2.95
C GLY A 276 -0.66 -2.79 -3.01
N LEU A 277 0.44 -3.51 -2.82
CA LEU A 277 1.79 -2.99 -2.70
C LEU A 277 2.70 -3.80 -3.62
N ALA A 278 3.59 -3.14 -4.35
CA ALA A 278 4.61 -3.83 -5.14
C ALA A 278 5.90 -3.02 -5.20
N PHE A 279 7.04 -3.71 -5.30
CA PHE A 279 8.33 -3.10 -5.60
C PHE A 279 8.53 -3.05 -7.11
N ALA A 280 8.96 -1.90 -7.63
CA ALA A 280 9.41 -1.74 -9.01
C ALA A 280 10.78 -2.40 -9.22
N GLU A 281 10.85 -3.73 -9.16
CA GLU A 281 12.07 -4.53 -9.33
C GLU A 281 12.12 -5.17 -10.72
N THR A 282 12.01 -4.31 -11.74
CA THR A 282 11.79 -4.70 -13.14
C THR A 282 13.07 -4.74 -13.96
N GLY A 283 14.24 -4.55 -13.34
CA GLY A 283 15.50 -4.40 -14.05
C GLY A 283 15.57 -3.12 -14.88
N GLY A 284 14.91 -2.05 -14.42
CA GLY A 284 14.88 -0.74 -15.06
C GLY A 284 13.79 -0.57 -16.12
N ARG A 285 12.99 -1.60 -16.42
CA ARG A 285 11.91 -1.52 -17.43
C ARG A 285 10.76 -0.62 -17.00
N PHE A 286 10.55 -0.44 -15.70
CA PHE A 286 9.63 0.56 -15.14
C PHE A 286 10.26 1.95 -15.01
N GLY A 287 11.38 2.21 -15.70
CA GLY A 287 11.98 3.53 -15.81
C GLY A 287 12.70 3.99 -14.53
N PRO A 288 12.67 5.30 -14.21
CA PRO A 288 13.48 5.90 -13.14
C PRO A 288 13.02 5.55 -11.72
N LEU A 289 11.97 4.74 -11.57
CA LEU A 289 11.39 4.33 -10.30
C LEU A 289 11.86 2.94 -9.83
N GLU A 290 12.85 2.34 -10.49
CA GLU A 290 13.40 1.04 -10.07
C GLU A 290 13.78 1.04 -8.57
N GLY A 291 13.35 0.02 -7.84
CA GLY A 291 13.53 -0.14 -6.40
C GLY A 291 12.53 0.62 -5.52
N GLN A 292 11.73 1.55 -6.06
CA GLN A 292 10.66 2.21 -5.31
C GLN A 292 9.44 1.30 -5.15
N LEU A 293 8.58 1.63 -4.18
CA LEU A 293 7.29 1.00 -4.01
C LEU A 293 6.21 1.76 -4.79
N VAL A 294 5.23 1.02 -5.29
CA VAL A 294 3.95 1.53 -5.79
C VAL A 294 2.83 0.88 -4.99
N LEU A 295 1.80 1.66 -4.68
CA LEU A 295 0.66 1.18 -3.91
C LEU A 295 -0.66 1.85 -4.25
N CYS A 296 -1.72 1.06 -4.08
CA CYS A 296 -3.09 1.45 -4.36
C CYS A 296 -3.68 2.32 -3.25
N GLU A 297 -4.40 3.38 -3.64
CA GLU A 297 -5.31 4.11 -2.76
C GLU A 297 -6.73 4.03 -3.35
N TYR A 298 -7.65 3.39 -2.62
CA TYR A 298 -8.96 3.00 -3.14
C TYR A 298 -9.97 4.17 -3.17
N ASN A 299 -10.06 4.94 -2.09
CA ASN A 299 -11.14 5.92 -1.86
C ASN A 299 -10.99 7.16 -2.74
N ASN A 300 -9.80 7.75 -2.74
CA ASN A 300 -9.41 8.94 -3.48
C ASN A 300 -8.83 8.61 -4.87
N ARG A 301 -8.77 7.32 -5.24
CA ARG A 301 -8.66 6.83 -6.62
C ARG A 301 -7.33 7.08 -7.31
N PHE A 302 -6.24 6.82 -6.61
CA PHE A 302 -4.90 7.03 -7.14
C PHE A 302 -3.94 5.89 -6.79
N ILE A 303 -2.85 5.81 -7.55
CA ILE A 303 -1.63 5.11 -7.16
C ILE A 303 -0.69 6.15 -6.58
N LEU A 304 -0.05 5.80 -5.47
CA LEU A 304 1.06 6.56 -4.91
C LEU A 304 2.32 5.72 -4.95
N ARG A 305 3.46 6.39 -4.84
CA ARG A 305 4.76 5.74 -4.78
C ARG A 305 5.49 6.09 -3.50
N ALA A 306 6.44 5.26 -3.09
CA ALA A 306 7.28 5.53 -1.94
C ALA A 306 8.73 5.10 -2.18
N SER A 307 9.67 5.85 -1.61
CA SER A 307 11.09 5.51 -1.57
C SER A 307 11.47 5.12 -0.14
N LEU A 308 12.43 4.21 -0.01
CA LEU A 308 12.98 3.78 1.28
C LEU A 308 14.39 4.31 1.45
N GLU A 309 14.73 4.63 2.70
CA GLU A 309 16.05 5.06 3.12
C GLU A 309 16.42 4.30 4.41
N GLU A 310 17.65 3.79 4.49
CA GLU A 310 18.18 3.22 5.72
C GLU A 310 19.09 4.23 6.41
N VAL A 311 18.73 4.60 7.63
CA VAL A 311 19.48 5.56 8.46
C VAL A 311 19.93 4.84 9.72
N GLU A 312 21.22 4.48 9.79
CA GLU A 312 21.82 3.77 10.93
C GLU A 312 21.06 2.49 11.33
N GLY A 313 20.70 1.65 10.35
CA GLY A 313 19.93 0.43 10.56
C GLY A 313 18.42 0.64 10.76
N GLN A 314 17.94 1.88 10.82
CA GLN A 314 16.51 2.18 10.82
C GLN A 314 16.02 2.42 9.39
N VAL A 315 15.12 1.56 8.91
CA VAL A 315 14.42 1.80 7.65
C VAL A 315 13.33 2.85 7.86
N GLN A 316 13.30 3.84 6.99
CA GLN A 316 12.28 4.89 6.90
C GLN A 316 12.12 5.34 5.44
N GLY A 317 11.34 6.38 5.15
CA GLY A 317 11.18 6.81 3.77
C GLY A 317 10.15 7.90 3.55
N ALA A 318 9.85 8.14 2.28
CA ALA A 318 8.90 9.16 1.85
C ALA A 318 7.90 8.63 0.84
N CYS A 319 6.68 9.17 0.85
CA CYS A 319 5.65 8.92 -0.15
C CYS A 319 5.34 10.15 -1.00
N TYR A 320 4.87 9.89 -2.23
CA TYR A 320 4.68 10.88 -3.29
C TYR A 320 3.41 10.55 -4.10
N PRO A 321 2.67 11.56 -4.58
CA PRO A 321 1.66 11.36 -5.61
C PRO A 321 2.28 10.69 -6.86
N PHE A 322 1.49 9.86 -7.53
CA PHE A 322 1.95 9.20 -8.76
C PHE A 322 0.93 9.22 -9.90
N LEU A 323 -0.13 8.40 -9.85
CA LEU A 323 -1.12 8.31 -10.93
C LEU A 323 -2.53 8.49 -10.37
N GLU A 324 -3.34 9.32 -11.01
CA GLU A 324 -4.70 9.65 -10.56
C GLU A 324 -5.74 9.24 -11.61
N ASN A 325 -7.02 9.43 -11.29
CA ASN A 325 -8.16 9.16 -12.19
C ASN A 325 -8.34 7.68 -12.56
N LEU A 326 -8.02 6.77 -11.62
CA LEU A 326 -8.36 5.36 -11.75
C LEU A 326 -9.77 5.10 -11.20
N LEU A 327 -10.35 3.93 -11.52
CA LEU A 327 -11.68 3.59 -11.04
C LEU A 327 -11.70 3.50 -9.52
N GLY A 328 -10.76 2.77 -8.92
CA GLY A 328 -10.64 2.48 -7.48
C GLY A 328 -9.58 1.41 -7.20
N PRO A 329 -8.29 1.75 -7.22
CA PRO A 329 -7.20 0.79 -7.14
C PRO A 329 -7.23 -0.07 -5.88
N LEU A 330 -7.03 -1.39 -6.04
CA LEU A 330 -7.06 -2.36 -4.94
C LEU A 330 -5.88 -3.34 -4.97
N CYS A 331 -5.50 -3.87 -6.14
CA CYS A 331 -4.41 -4.82 -6.28
C CYS A 331 -3.47 -4.48 -7.46
N LEU A 332 -2.24 -4.99 -7.40
CA LEU A 332 -1.14 -4.66 -8.32
C LEU A 332 -0.36 -5.92 -8.71
N ALA A 333 0.14 -5.98 -9.95
CA ALA A 333 1.14 -6.96 -10.35
C ALA A 333 2.01 -6.41 -11.49
N PHE A 334 3.33 -6.58 -11.39
CA PHE A 334 4.22 -6.27 -12.51
C PHE A 334 4.17 -7.37 -13.56
N ALA A 335 4.01 -6.98 -14.81
CA ALA A 335 4.16 -7.83 -15.98
C ALA A 335 5.65 -8.11 -16.25
N LEU A 336 5.94 -9.16 -17.02
CA LEU A 336 7.32 -9.54 -17.37
C LEU A 336 8.05 -8.44 -18.15
N ASP A 337 7.34 -7.66 -18.97
CA ASP A 337 7.89 -6.54 -19.71
C ASP A 337 8.14 -5.28 -18.86
N GLY A 338 7.83 -5.33 -17.56
CA GLY A 338 8.03 -4.24 -16.62
C GLY A 338 6.87 -3.24 -16.55
N SER A 339 5.82 -3.39 -17.35
CA SER A 339 4.56 -2.65 -17.13
C SER A 339 3.87 -3.13 -15.85
N LEU A 340 3.05 -2.26 -15.25
CA LEU A 340 2.31 -2.54 -14.03
C LEU A 340 0.83 -2.71 -14.36
N TYR A 341 0.25 -3.86 -13.99
CA TYR A 341 -1.20 -4.01 -13.95
C TYR A 341 -1.74 -3.46 -12.64
N VAL A 342 -2.85 -2.73 -12.74
CA VAL A 342 -3.60 -2.18 -11.61
C VAL A 342 -5.03 -2.68 -11.68
N GLY A 343 -5.42 -3.53 -10.73
CA GLY A 343 -6.79 -3.94 -10.52
C GLY A 343 -7.54 -2.88 -9.75
N SER A 344 -8.67 -2.44 -10.30
CA SER A 344 -9.51 -1.41 -9.72
C SER A 344 -10.97 -1.84 -9.72
N LEU A 345 -11.70 -1.42 -8.71
CA LEU A 345 -13.14 -1.66 -8.63
C LEU A 345 -13.88 -0.58 -7.84
N ARG A 346 -15.20 -0.64 -7.93
CA ARG A 346 -16.14 -0.02 -7.02
C ARG A 346 -17.03 -1.12 -6.45
N GLU A 347 -17.20 -1.07 -5.14
CA GLU A 347 -18.17 -1.89 -4.42
C GLU A 347 -19.14 -0.93 -3.71
N PRO A 348 -20.47 -1.14 -3.81
CA PRO A 348 -21.47 -0.21 -3.27
C PRO A 348 -21.33 0.12 -1.78
N ALA A 349 -21.03 -0.85 -0.93
CA ALA A 349 -20.87 -0.64 0.51
C ALA A 349 -19.60 0.16 0.87
N TRP A 350 -18.55 0.12 0.04
CA TRP A 350 -17.30 0.87 0.27
C TRP A 350 -17.28 2.22 -0.43
N GLY A 351 -17.72 2.25 -1.70
CA GLY A 351 -17.57 3.38 -2.60
C GLY A 351 -18.84 4.20 -2.81
N GLY A 352 -20.01 3.69 -2.41
CA GLY A 352 -21.30 4.36 -2.65
C GLY A 352 -21.69 4.47 -4.13
N GLU A 353 -21.04 3.71 -5.00
CA GLU A 353 -21.24 3.66 -6.45
C GLU A 353 -21.65 2.25 -6.88
N PRO A 354 -22.35 2.09 -8.02
CA PRO A 354 -22.62 0.77 -8.57
C PRO A 354 -21.36 -0.07 -8.70
N GLU A 355 -21.52 -1.38 -8.54
CA GLU A 355 -20.44 -2.33 -8.73
C GLU A 355 -19.91 -2.28 -10.17
N GLN A 356 -18.61 -2.16 -10.30
CA GLN A 356 -17.90 -2.19 -11.58
C GLN A 356 -16.42 -2.38 -11.32
N GLY A 357 -15.72 -3.03 -12.24
CA GLY A 357 -14.27 -3.11 -12.21
C GLY A 357 -13.59 -2.77 -13.51
N ALA A 358 -12.27 -2.69 -13.39
CA ALA A 358 -11.35 -2.31 -14.44
C ALA A 358 -9.96 -2.82 -14.12
N ILE A 359 -9.20 -3.16 -15.16
CA ILE A 359 -7.76 -3.35 -15.07
C ILE A 359 -7.11 -2.26 -15.91
N TYR A 360 -6.09 -1.62 -15.35
CA TYR A 360 -5.26 -0.66 -16.06
C TYR A 360 -3.88 -1.26 -16.28
N ARG A 361 -3.28 -0.99 -17.43
CA ARG A 361 -1.87 -1.23 -17.70
C ARG A 361 -1.12 0.09 -17.66
N VAL A 362 -0.13 0.17 -16.79
CA VAL A 362 0.72 1.34 -16.58
C VAL A 362 2.09 1.07 -17.17
N SER A 363 2.49 1.87 -18.16
CA SER A 363 3.77 1.72 -18.84
C SER A 363 4.58 3.01 -18.78
N TYR A 364 5.89 2.88 -18.68
CA TYR A 364 6.81 4.00 -18.77
C TYR A 364 6.98 4.44 -20.24
N ALA A 365 6.74 5.72 -20.52
CA ALA A 365 6.76 6.28 -21.88
C ALA A 365 8.13 6.84 -22.30
N GLY A 366 9.17 6.69 -21.48
CA GLY A 366 10.55 7.06 -21.84
C GLY A 366 10.90 8.56 -21.72
N ARG A 367 9.99 9.41 -21.21
CA ARG A 367 10.22 10.85 -21.02
C ARG A 367 9.51 11.33 -19.74
N PRO A 368 10.18 11.36 -18.59
CA PRO A 368 9.52 11.79 -17.37
C PRO A 368 9.30 13.31 -17.41
N ALA A 369 8.11 13.74 -16.98
CA ALA A 369 7.86 15.15 -16.71
C ALA A 369 8.70 15.61 -15.51
N PHE A 370 9.00 16.91 -15.47
CA PHE A 370 9.69 17.50 -14.33
C PHE A 370 8.85 17.34 -13.05
N GLY A 371 9.48 16.92 -11.95
CA GLY A 371 8.81 16.64 -10.69
C GLY A 371 9.73 15.94 -9.72
N LEU A 372 9.35 15.91 -8.44
CA LEU A 372 10.06 15.18 -7.41
C LEU A 372 10.09 13.70 -7.75
N LYS A 373 11.27 13.08 -7.66
CA LYS A 373 11.52 11.65 -7.79
C LYS A 373 11.78 11.03 -6.41
N GLU A 374 12.55 11.70 -5.56
CA GLU A 374 12.96 11.14 -4.28
C GLU A 374 13.38 12.22 -3.29
N VAL A 375 13.21 11.94 -2.00
CA VAL A 375 13.65 12.74 -0.87
C VAL A 375 14.43 11.85 0.08
N SER A 376 15.65 12.26 0.42
CA SER A 376 16.48 11.64 1.44
C SER A 376 16.82 12.63 2.55
N ALA A 377 17.02 12.14 3.77
CA ALA A 377 17.32 12.98 4.92
C ALA A 377 18.82 13.21 5.09
N HIS A 378 19.17 14.36 5.67
CA HIS A 378 20.48 14.67 6.23
C HIS A 378 20.30 15.14 7.66
N SER A 379 21.41 15.35 8.40
CA SER A 379 21.34 15.86 9.78
C SER A 379 20.67 17.23 9.93
N ASP A 380 20.69 18.02 8.86
CA ASP A 380 20.35 19.45 8.82
C ASP A 380 19.38 19.80 7.67
N GLY A 381 18.69 18.81 7.09
CA GLY A 381 17.65 19.03 6.08
C GLY A 381 17.47 17.85 5.16
N PHE A 382 17.15 18.12 3.88
CA PHE A 382 16.84 17.09 2.90
C PHE A 382 17.59 17.27 1.58
N THR A 383 17.79 16.19 0.84
CA THR A 383 18.10 16.23 -0.59
C THR A 383 16.84 15.86 -1.36
N LEU A 384 16.42 16.74 -2.26
CA LEU A 384 15.28 16.55 -3.14
C LEU A 384 15.82 16.21 -4.53
N THR A 385 15.61 14.99 -5.00
CA THR A 385 16.01 14.55 -6.34
C THR A 385 14.80 14.59 -7.25
N PHE A 386 14.96 15.18 -8.43
CA PHE A 386 13.92 15.32 -9.44
C PHE A 386 14.08 14.26 -10.55
N PHE A 387 13.04 14.07 -11.36
CA PHE A 387 13.10 13.18 -12.53
C PHE A 387 13.94 13.74 -13.67
N THR A 388 13.99 15.07 -13.77
CA THR A 388 14.82 15.82 -14.71
C THR A 388 15.43 17.01 -13.97
N PRO A 389 16.56 17.57 -14.43
CA PRO A 389 17.15 18.74 -13.79
C PRO A 389 16.16 19.92 -13.70
N PRO A 390 16.04 20.57 -12.53
CA PRO A 390 15.25 21.80 -12.40
C PRO A 390 15.97 23.00 -13.02
N GLU A 391 15.21 24.04 -13.35
CA GLU A 391 15.77 25.32 -13.83
C GLU A 391 16.66 25.97 -12.75
N PRO A 392 17.94 26.30 -13.05
CA PRO A 392 18.92 26.69 -12.02
C PRO A 392 18.55 27.91 -11.17
N GLY A 393 17.93 28.93 -11.78
CA GLY A 393 17.53 30.15 -11.07
C GLY A 393 16.50 29.84 -9.97
N PRO A 394 15.27 29.42 -10.34
CA PRO A 394 14.25 29.04 -9.37
C PRO A 394 14.71 27.96 -8.40
N ALA A 395 15.49 26.97 -8.85
CA ALA A 395 15.94 25.88 -7.99
C ALA A 395 16.84 26.33 -6.82
N ALA A 396 17.57 27.43 -6.97
CA ALA A 396 18.47 27.96 -5.95
C ALA A 396 17.77 28.90 -4.94
N GLU A 397 16.50 29.22 -5.15
CA GLU A 397 15.73 30.13 -4.30
C GLU A 397 15.14 29.38 -3.09
N ALA A 398 15.73 29.54 -1.90
CA ALA A 398 15.22 28.93 -0.67
C ALA A 398 13.70 29.13 -0.41
N PRO A 399 13.09 30.31 -0.71
CA PRO A 399 11.65 30.52 -0.53
C PRO A 399 10.73 29.62 -1.39
N ARG A 400 11.26 28.91 -2.39
CA ARG A 400 10.52 27.95 -3.24
C ARG A 400 10.27 26.61 -2.57
N TYR A 401 10.82 26.40 -1.39
CA TYR A 401 10.74 25.14 -0.66
C TYR A 401 10.03 25.39 0.67
N HIS A 402 8.92 24.70 0.88
CA HIS A 402 8.13 24.83 2.09
C HIS A 402 8.17 23.52 2.85
N VAL A 403 8.63 23.56 4.10
CA VAL A 403 8.70 22.38 4.95
C VAL A 403 7.86 22.60 6.18
N ARG A 404 6.99 21.63 6.48
CA ARG A 404 6.21 21.56 7.72
C ARG A 404 6.42 20.19 8.33
N ARG A 405 6.57 20.12 9.65
CA ARG A 405 6.55 18.87 10.41
C ARG A 405 5.34 18.76 11.30
N TYR A 406 4.88 17.53 11.53
CA TYR A 406 3.79 17.21 12.45
C TYR A 406 3.82 15.73 12.82
N ARG A 407 2.94 15.33 13.73
CA ARG A 407 2.61 13.91 13.98
C ARG A 407 1.12 13.76 14.24
N HIS A 408 0.65 12.52 14.27
CA HIS A 408 -0.72 12.20 14.66
C HIS A 408 -0.72 11.45 15.99
N VAL A 409 -1.62 11.83 16.89
CA VAL A 409 -1.79 11.19 18.20
C VAL A 409 -3.23 10.72 18.33
N PHE A 410 -3.42 9.43 18.61
CA PHE A 410 -4.74 8.87 18.81
C PHE A 410 -5.40 9.46 20.06
N ARG A 411 -6.63 9.95 19.92
CA ARG A 411 -7.44 10.52 21.01
C ARG A 411 -8.87 9.96 21.07
N GLY A 412 -9.08 8.75 20.56
CA GLY A 412 -10.38 8.06 20.60
C GLY A 412 -11.27 8.25 19.36
N SER A 413 -10.89 9.09 18.39
CA SER A 413 -11.61 9.30 17.13
C SER A 413 -11.16 8.35 16.03
N TYR A 414 -12.01 8.12 15.02
CA TYR A 414 -11.67 7.27 13.87
C TYR A 414 -10.41 7.76 13.13
N HIS A 415 -10.32 9.07 12.90
CA HIS A 415 -9.13 9.71 12.34
C HIS A 415 -8.53 10.66 13.38
N SER A 416 -7.22 10.89 13.30
CA SER A 416 -6.52 11.85 14.18
C SER A 416 -6.00 13.03 13.35
N PRO A 417 -6.40 14.29 13.64
CA PRO A 417 -5.81 15.43 12.94
C PRO A 417 -4.30 15.55 13.24
N PRO A 418 -3.54 16.26 12.40
CA PRO A 418 -2.17 16.63 12.74
C PRO A 418 -2.10 17.34 14.10
N THR A 419 -1.01 17.09 14.81
CA THR A 419 -0.69 17.69 16.11
C THR A 419 0.80 18.01 16.14
N ASP A 420 1.21 18.93 17.03
CA ASP A 420 2.60 19.40 17.12
C ASP A 420 3.11 19.90 15.75
N GLU A 421 2.29 20.73 15.11
CA GLU A 421 2.58 21.28 13.79
C GLU A 421 3.56 22.45 13.89
N GLN A 422 4.60 22.42 13.05
CA GLN A 422 5.58 23.50 12.95
C GLN A 422 6.05 23.67 11.50
N GLY A 423 6.01 24.91 11.00
CA GLY A 423 6.72 25.28 9.78
C GLY A 423 8.22 25.40 10.04
N LEU A 424 9.05 24.91 9.12
CA LEU A 424 10.50 25.00 9.17
C LEU A 424 11.02 25.98 8.13
N THR A 425 12.02 26.77 8.51
CA THR A 425 12.64 27.77 7.65
C THR A 425 13.73 27.14 6.81
N VAL A 426 13.58 27.18 5.49
CA VAL A 426 14.64 26.78 4.54
C VAL A 426 15.63 27.94 4.41
N THR A 427 16.88 27.71 4.83
CA THR A 427 17.93 28.75 4.85
C THR A 427 18.78 28.77 3.57
N SER A 428 18.86 27.63 2.87
CA SER A 428 19.58 27.52 1.61
C SER A 428 19.00 26.40 0.75
N ALA A 429 19.11 26.56 -0.56
CA ALA A 429 18.81 25.56 -1.57
C ALA A 429 20.00 25.49 -2.55
N ALA A 430 20.69 24.35 -2.60
CA ALA A 430 21.87 24.16 -3.42
C ALA A 430 21.61 23.11 -4.52
N LEU A 431 21.55 23.57 -5.77
CA LEU A 431 21.39 22.71 -6.94
C LEU A 431 22.68 21.94 -7.26
N ARG A 432 22.54 20.63 -7.53
CA ARG A 432 23.56 19.68 -7.93
C ARG A 432 22.97 18.67 -8.93
N GLY A 433 23.11 18.95 -10.22
CA GLY A 433 22.54 18.10 -11.28
C GLY A 433 21.01 18.06 -11.19
N GLU A 434 20.45 16.88 -10.92
CA GLU A 434 19.01 16.65 -10.74
C GLU A 434 18.53 16.87 -9.30
N SER A 435 19.41 17.22 -8.37
CA SER A 435 19.09 17.27 -6.95
C SER A 435 19.28 18.65 -6.35
N VAL A 436 18.42 19.01 -5.41
CA VAL A 436 18.55 20.22 -4.58
C VAL A 436 18.70 19.83 -3.13
N ARG A 437 19.81 20.23 -2.51
CA ARG A 437 20.04 20.09 -1.07
C ARG A 437 19.43 21.31 -0.36
N ILE A 438 18.41 21.11 0.47
CA ILE A 438 17.74 22.15 1.25
C ILE A 438 18.14 22.13 2.72
N THR A 439 18.75 23.18 3.24
CA THR A 439 19.15 23.25 4.66
C THR A 439 18.06 23.92 5.47
N LEU A 440 17.73 23.36 6.64
CA LEU A 440 16.72 23.90 7.55
C LEU A 440 17.37 24.65 8.71
N GLN A 441 16.70 25.69 9.21
CA GLN A 441 17.14 26.40 10.41
C GLN A 441 16.88 25.58 11.67
N GLU A 442 15.70 24.99 11.79
CA GLU A 442 15.28 24.21 12.94
C GLU A 442 15.82 22.78 12.87
N PRO A 443 16.19 22.16 14.02
CA PRO A 443 16.71 20.81 14.03
C PRO A 443 15.65 19.80 13.61
N LEU A 444 16.07 18.77 12.89
CA LEU A 444 15.24 17.61 12.63
C LEU A 444 15.04 16.79 13.92
N ILE A 445 13.86 16.20 14.08
CA ILE A 445 13.53 15.35 15.24
C ILE A 445 12.81 14.08 14.76
N PRO A 446 13.00 12.94 15.46
CA PRO A 446 12.30 11.70 15.13
C PRO A 446 10.81 11.76 15.50
N ASP A 447 10.07 10.72 15.09
CA ASP A 447 8.62 10.57 15.26
C ASP A 447 7.83 11.72 14.61
N ARG A 448 8.25 12.18 13.42
CA ARG A 448 7.56 13.22 12.67
C ARG A 448 7.35 12.83 11.22
N ILE A 449 6.28 13.36 10.65
CA ILE A 449 6.08 13.44 9.21
C ILE A 449 6.51 14.85 8.79
N TYR A 450 7.37 14.93 7.78
CA TYR A 450 7.80 16.16 7.12
C TYR A 450 7.08 16.27 5.79
N GLU A 451 6.12 17.17 5.69
CA GLU A 451 5.53 17.59 4.43
C GLU A 451 6.47 18.60 3.77
N ILE A 452 6.95 18.25 2.57
CA ILE A 452 7.85 19.07 1.77
C ILE A 452 7.11 19.41 0.49
N ARG A 453 6.88 20.70 0.25
CA ARG A 453 6.27 21.24 -0.97
C ARG A 453 7.29 22.07 -1.73
N VAL A 454 7.25 21.94 -3.04
CA VAL A 454 8.18 22.57 -3.98
C VAL A 454 7.39 23.45 -4.94
N ASP A 455 7.64 24.75 -4.90
CA ASP A 455 7.05 25.74 -5.80
C ASP A 455 7.96 26.01 -7.01
N LEU A 456 8.36 24.94 -7.72
CA LEU A 456 9.13 25.07 -8.96
C LEU A 456 8.21 24.96 -10.17
N PRO A 457 8.36 25.83 -11.19
CA PRO A 457 7.51 25.82 -12.38
C PRO A 457 7.46 24.43 -13.04
N GLY A 458 6.24 23.91 -13.22
CA GLY A 458 6.00 22.63 -13.89
C GLY A 458 6.30 21.38 -13.06
N ALA A 459 6.70 21.51 -11.79
CA ALA A 459 6.95 20.35 -10.94
C ALA A 459 5.67 19.53 -10.71
N ASN A 460 5.66 18.27 -11.14
CA ASN A 460 4.61 17.32 -10.86
C ASN A 460 5.16 15.87 -10.80
N PRO A 461 5.24 15.25 -9.60
CA PRO A 461 4.71 15.72 -8.33
C PRO A 461 5.56 16.85 -7.71
N ALA A 462 4.91 17.75 -6.97
CA ALA A 462 5.53 18.88 -6.26
C ALA A 462 5.56 18.70 -4.73
N MET A 463 5.15 17.53 -4.23
CA MET A 463 5.03 17.28 -2.80
C MET A 463 5.53 15.88 -2.43
N ALA A 464 6.13 15.80 -1.25
CA ALA A 464 6.52 14.56 -0.60
C ALA A 464 6.16 14.60 0.90
N HIS A 465 5.89 13.44 1.48
CA HIS A 465 5.76 13.28 2.92
C HIS A 465 6.82 12.30 3.42
N TYR A 466 7.81 12.82 4.13
CA TYR A 466 8.93 12.04 4.65
C TYR A 466 8.67 11.63 6.11
N THR A 467 8.80 10.34 6.42
CA THR A 467 8.69 9.79 7.77
C THR A 467 10.06 9.72 8.42
N MET A 468 10.25 10.48 9.50
CA MET A 468 11.51 10.53 10.24
C MET A 468 11.41 9.66 11.49
N ASN A 469 11.92 8.43 11.42
CA ASN A 469 12.06 7.56 12.59
C ASN A 469 13.41 7.78 13.29
N ARG A 470 14.45 8.09 12.52
CA ARG A 470 15.79 8.44 12.97
C ARG A 470 16.38 9.56 12.13
N VAL A 471 16.98 10.54 12.79
CA VAL A 471 17.69 11.65 12.14
C VAL A 471 19.11 11.21 11.79
N PRO A 472 19.58 11.38 10.54
CA PRO A 472 20.95 11.06 10.16
C PRO A 472 21.98 11.84 10.98
N LYS A 473 23.11 11.21 11.32
CA LYS A 473 24.23 11.90 11.97
C LYS A 473 24.96 12.82 11.01
N LYS A 474 25.52 13.89 11.55
CA LYS A 474 26.45 14.75 10.81
C LYS A 474 27.74 13.96 10.56
N ILE A 475 28.03 13.67 9.30
CA ILE A 475 29.29 13.01 8.94
C ILE A 475 30.42 14.02 9.15
N HIS A 476 31.29 13.79 10.12
CA HIS A 476 32.54 14.55 10.25
C HIS A 476 33.59 13.92 9.34
N HIS A 477 34.21 14.74 8.49
CA HIS A 477 35.18 14.32 7.46
C HIS A 477 36.41 13.56 7.98
N LYS A 478 36.59 13.42 9.30
CA LYS A 478 37.67 12.63 9.91
C LYS A 478 37.45 11.11 9.90
N ASP A 479 36.22 10.64 9.72
CA ASP A 479 35.93 9.19 9.81
C ASP A 479 36.20 8.43 8.49
N THR A 480 36.52 9.15 7.41
CA THR A 480 36.88 8.59 6.10
C THR A 480 38.38 8.27 5.93
N GLU A 481 39.28 8.84 6.75
CA GLU A 481 40.72 8.57 6.62
C GLU A 481 41.18 7.28 7.31
N ASN A 482 40.38 6.70 8.20
CA ASN A 482 40.75 5.50 8.96
C ASN A 482 40.33 4.17 8.32
N LYS A 483 39.65 4.19 7.16
CA LYS A 483 39.31 2.96 6.41
C LYS A 483 40.29 2.64 5.28
N ASP A 484 41.01 3.64 4.75
CA ASP A 484 41.99 3.44 3.68
C ASP A 484 43.41 3.10 4.19
N SER A 485 43.66 3.21 5.50
CA SER A 485 44.96 2.87 6.10
C SER A 485 45.07 1.41 6.60
N ALA A 486 43.97 0.63 6.57
CA ALA A 486 43.93 -0.73 7.10
C ALA A 486 44.07 -1.85 6.04
N THR A 487 44.42 -1.52 4.79
CA THR A 487 44.61 -2.51 3.69
C THR A 487 46.00 -2.47 3.04
N ARG A 488 46.99 -1.92 3.74
CA ARG A 488 48.40 -2.05 3.38
C ARG A 488 49.20 -2.45 4.60
N ASP A 489 49.17 -3.75 4.89
CA ASP A 489 50.26 -4.55 5.45
C ASP A 489 49.67 -5.93 5.77
N ASP A 490 49.81 -6.85 4.81
CA ASP A 490 50.10 -8.28 4.99
C ASP A 490 50.29 -8.96 3.62
#